data_AF-A0ABD5XFG1-F1
#
_entry.id   AF-A0ABD5XFG1-F1
#
_cell.length_a   1.000
_cell.length_b   1.000
_cell.length_c   1.000
_cell.angle_alpha   90.00
_cell.angle_beta   90.00
_cell.angle_gamma   90.00
#
_symmetry.space_group_name_H-M   'P 1'
#
loop_
_entity.id
_entity.type
_entity.pdbx_description
1 polymer ?
#
loop_
_entity_poly.entity_id
_entity_poly.type
_entity_poly.pdbx_seq_one_letter_code
_entity_poly.pdbx_strand_id
1 'polypeptide(L)'
;MSDEQSAGPEGPSDTDSPDASKSLEEQYSRIIGRFVQGVELAAATVFAILFAIGVIDLMLQILEAMQSGSITDPLVVIGFIDTGLLLLIIVEVYQTVLAYVEENKTRRIVQLVIYTGVIAMVRKAIIFRTGEYASTKDALFAAGSYGIIIFALVALLFAEQNYGSNAGLLSEE
;
A
#
# COMPACT_ATOMS: atom_id res chain seq x y z
N MET A 1 4.44 68.85 52.87
CA MET A 1 3.60 68.11 51.91
C MET A 1 4.56 67.56 50.89
N SER A 2 4.87 66.27 51.01
CA SER A 2 5.94 65.59 50.27
C SER A 2 5.41 65.00 48.97
N ASP A 3 6.32 64.93 48.00
CA ASP A 3 6.21 64.47 46.62
C ASP A 3 5.68 63.05 46.44
N GLU A 4 5.04 62.76 45.30
CA GLU A 4 5.61 61.84 44.30
C GLU A 4 4.72 61.72 43.04
N GLN A 5 5.38 61.95 41.91
CA GLN A 5 4.93 61.67 40.56
C GLN A 5 5.41 60.26 40.18
N SER A 6 4.55 59.43 39.57
CA SER A 6 5.05 58.34 38.74
C SER A 6 4.02 57.92 37.69
N ALA A 7 4.39 58.17 36.43
CA ALA A 7 3.78 57.58 35.25
C ALA A 7 4.33 56.16 35.05
N GLY A 8 3.47 55.21 34.67
CA GLY A 8 3.85 53.85 34.28
C GLY A 8 2.76 53.22 33.40
N PRO A 9 3.13 52.31 32.48
CA PRO A 9 2.75 52.40 31.07
C PRO A 9 1.50 51.61 30.68
N GLU A 10 0.92 51.96 29.52
CA GLU A 10 0.09 51.06 28.73
C GLU A 10 0.86 49.78 28.40
N GLY A 11 0.29 48.63 28.74
CA GLY A 11 0.67 47.34 28.21
C GLY A 11 -0.56 46.69 27.57
N PRO A 12 -0.59 46.46 26.25
CA PRO A 12 -1.61 45.63 25.64
C PRO A 12 -1.15 44.19 25.73
N SER A 13 -1.83 43.34 26.49
CA SER A 13 -1.51 41.90 26.44
C SER A 13 -2.65 41.02 26.92
N ASP A 14 -3.01 40.14 25.98
CA ASP A 14 -3.61 38.83 26.16
C ASP A 14 -5.13 38.72 26.16
N THR A 15 -5.74 39.17 25.07
CA THR A 15 -6.84 38.40 24.45
C THR A 15 -6.27 37.17 23.74
N ASP A 16 -5.67 36.25 24.49
CA ASP A 16 -5.30 34.95 23.95
C ASP A 16 -6.62 34.18 23.77
N SER A 17 -7.10 34.08 22.53
CA SER A 17 -8.37 33.44 22.18
C SER A 17 -8.10 31.97 21.85
N PRO A 18 -8.22 31.03 22.81
CA PRO A 18 -7.83 29.63 22.62
C PRO A 18 -8.98 28.79 22.03
N ASP A 19 -10.13 29.41 21.77
CA ASP A 19 -11.39 28.75 21.42
C ASP A 19 -11.63 28.70 19.90
N ALA A 20 -11.13 29.71 19.17
CA ALA A 20 -11.25 29.77 17.72
C ALA A 20 -10.35 28.75 17.00
N SER A 21 -9.15 28.47 17.54
CA SER A 21 -8.22 27.48 16.98
C SER A 21 -8.74 26.05 17.14
N LYS A 22 -9.29 25.69 18.31
CA LYS A 22 -9.88 24.36 18.56
C LYS A 22 -11.09 24.08 17.67
N SER A 23 -11.95 25.08 17.48
CA SER A 23 -13.11 25.01 16.58
C SER A 23 -12.73 24.70 15.12
N LEU A 24 -11.68 25.35 14.61
CA LEU A 24 -11.20 25.15 13.24
C LEU A 24 -10.53 23.78 13.05
N GLU A 25 -9.77 23.31 14.04
CA GLU A 25 -9.18 21.97 14.03
C GLU A 25 -10.24 20.86 14.03
N GLU A 26 -11.29 21.01 14.84
CA GLU A 26 -12.42 20.06 14.90
C GLU A 26 -13.27 20.07 13.62
N GLN A 27 -13.42 21.24 12.97
CA GLN A 27 -14.16 21.34 11.71
C GLN A 27 -13.34 20.77 10.54
N TYR A 28 -12.04 21.02 10.51
CA TYR A 28 -11.12 20.47 9.51
C TYR A 28 -11.07 18.94 9.60
N SER A 29 -10.89 18.38 10.81
CA SER A 29 -10.87 16.93 11.03
C SER A 29 -12.13 16.21 10.52
N ARG A 30 -13.31 16.81 10.73
CA ARG A 30 -14.59 16.26 10.24
C ARG A 30 -14.71 16.25 8.71
N ILE A 31 -14.18 17.27 8.03
CA ILE A 31 -14.18 17.34 6.57
C ILE A 31 -13.22 16.31 5.99
N ILE A 32 -12.01 16.20 6.56
CA ILE A 32 -11.01 15.24 6.11
C ILE A 32 -11.51 13.81 6.30
N GLY A 33 -12.07 13.48 7.46
CA GLY A 33 -12.59 12.12 7.72
C GLY A 33 -13.65 11.69 6.71
N ARG A 34 -14.55 12.60 6.31
CA ARG A 34 -15.59 12.31 5.31
C ARG A 34 -15.05 12.18 3.90
N PHE A 35 -14.04 12.98 3.56
CA PHE A 35 -13.34 12.88 2.28
C PHE A 35 -12.62 11.54 2.15
N VAL A 36 -11.87 11.15 3.18
CA VAL A 36 -11.13 9.87 3.23
C VAL A 36 -12.09 8.69 3.06
N GLN A 37 -13.19 8.68 3.81
CA GLN A 37 -14.21 7.62 3.70
C GLN A 37 -14.88 7.59 2.31
N GLY A 38 -15.08 8.75 1.67
CA GLY A 38 -15.58 8.83 0.30
C GLY A 38 -14.59 8.25 -0.71
N VAL A 39 -13.30 8.55 -0.56
CA VAL A 39 -12.22 7.99 -1.40
C VAL A 39 -12.07 6.49 -1.20
N GLU A 40 -12.14 6.01 0.04
CA GLU A 40 -12.12 4.58 0.38
C GLU A 40 -13.25 3.82 -0.31
N LEU A 41 -14.48 4.31 -0.20
CA LEU A 41 -15.64 3.70 -0.85
C LEU A 41 -15.50 3.68 -2.38
N ALA A 42 -15.02 4.78 -2.96
CA ALA A 42 -14.78 4.87 -4.40
C ALA A 42 -13.70 3.88 -4.86
N ALA A 43 -12.57 3.80 -4.14
CA ALA A 43 -11.50 2.85 -4.41
C ALA A 43 -12.03 1.41 -4.30
N ALA A 44 -12.68 1.06 -3.19
CA ALA A 44 -13.26 -0.27 -2.98
C ALA A 44 -14.21 -0.66 -4.12
N THR A 45 -15.05 0.28 -4.57
CA THR A 45 -15.99 0.04 -5.68
C THR A 45 -15.25 -0.23 -7.00
N VAL A 46 -14.23 0.57 -7.32
CA VAL A 46 -13.43 0.37 -8.55
C VAL A 46 -12.71 -0.97 -8.51
N PHE A 47 -12.03 -1.29 -7.40
CA PHE A 47 -11.34 -2.57 -7.24
C PHE A 47 -12.30 -3.75 -7.32
N ALA A 48 -13.48 -3.67 -6.70
CA ALA A 48 -14.50 -4.71 -6.78
C ALA A 48 -15.01 -4.92 -8.20
N ILE A 49 -15.25 -3.85 -8.97
CA ILE A 49 -15.69 -3.95 -10.37
C ILE A 49 -14.59 -4.58 -11.23
N LEU A 50 -13.35 -4.10 -11.12
CA LEU A 50 -12.21 -4.65 -11.87
C LEU A 50 -12.00 -6.13 -11.55
N PHE A 51 -12.08 -6.50 -10.28
CA PHE A 51 -11.98 -7.89 -9.85
C PHE A 51 -13.11 -8.75 -10.41
N ALA A 52 -14.36 -8.27 -10.33
CA ALA A 52 -15.51 -8.99 -10.87
C ALA A 52 -15.40 -9.21 -12.39
N ILE A 53 -14.97 -8.19 -13.14
CA ILE A 53 -14.73 -8.30 -14.59
C ILE A 53 -13.66 -9.36 -14.86
N GLY A 54 -12.52 -9.33 -14.16
CA GLY A 54 -11.47 -10.31 -14.39
C GLY A 54 -11.86 -11.74 -14.00
N VAL A 55 -12.70 -11.92 -12.96
CA VAL A 55 -13.26 -13.24 -12.62
C VAL A 55 -14.17 -13.76 -13.72
N ILE A 56 -15.04 -12.89 -14.27
CA ILE A 56 -15.92 -13.25 -15.39
C ILE A 56 -15.09 -13.61 -16.62
N ASP A 57 -14.09 -12.80 -16.96
CA ASP A 57 -13.17 -13.06 -18.08
C ASP A 57 -12.48 -14.42 -17.94
N LEU A 58 -11.90 -14.71 -16.76
CA LEU A 58 -11.30 -16.01 -16.47
C LEU A 58 -12.30 -17.17 -16.60
N MET A 59 -13.52 -17.02 -16.09
CA MET A 59 -14.55 -18.05 -16.24
C MET A 59 -14.91 -18.30 -17.71
N LEU A 60 -15.05 -17.24 -18.51
CA LEU A 60 -15.36 -17.38 -19.94
C LEU A 60 -14.21 -18.08 -20.69
N GLN A 61 -12.96 -17.70 -20.44
CA GLN A 61 -11.78 -18.35 -21.02
C GLN A 61 -11.72 -19.85 -20.70
N ILE A 62 -12.01 -20.23 -19.44
CA ILE A 62 -12.03 -21.63 -19.01
C ILE A 62 -13.16 -22.39 -19.73
N LEU A 63 -14.37 -21.82 -19.81
CA LEU A 63 -15.50 -22.45 -20.49
C LEU A 63 -15.24 -22.64 -21.98
N GLU A 64 -14.62 -21.68 -22.65
CA GLU A 64 -14.23 -21.77 -24.05
C GLU A 64 -13.16 -22.87 -24.28
N ALA A 65 -12.18 -22.97 -23.40
CA ALA A 65 -11.15 -24.01 -23.47
C ALA A 65 -11.71 -25.42 -23.20
N MET A 66 -12.71 -25.53 -22.31
CA MET A 66 -13.43 -26.78 -22.09
C MET A 66 -14.20 -27.22 -23.33
N GLN A 67 -14.89 -26.30 -24.01
CA GLN A 67 -15.66 -26.60 -25.22
C GLN A 67 -14.77 -26.99 -26.40
N SER A 68 -13.62 -26.32 -26.55
CA SER A 68 -12.65 -26.61 -27.61
C SER A 68 -11.76 -27.83 -27.33
N GLY A 69 -11.80 -28.39 -26.12
CA GLY A 69 -10.93 -29.50 -25.68
C GLY A 69 -9.47 -29.10 -25.45
N SER A 70 -9.15 -27.80 -25.56
CA SER A 70 -7.80 -27.26 -25.39
C SER A 70 -7.36 -27.16 -23.92
N ILE A 71 -8.24 -27.49 -22.96
CA ILE A 71 -7.93 -27.56 -21.52
C ILE A 71 -6.76 -28.50 -21.16
N THR A 72 -6.44 -29.44 -22.05
CA THR A 72 -5.31 -30.37 -21.88
C THR A 72 -3.97 -29.79 -22.35
N ASP A 73 -3.98 -28.66 -23.06
CA ASP A 73 -2.76 -27.94 -23.47
C ASP A 73 -2.19 -27.15 -22.28
N PRO A 74 -0.97 -27.45 -21.83
CA PRO A 74 -0.32 -26.71 -20.75
C PRO A 74 -0.21 -25.21 -21.02
N LEU A 75 -0.09 -24.78 -22.28
CA LEU A 75 0.02 -23.36 -22.63
C LEU A 75 -1.27 -22.60 -22.32
N VAL A 76 -2.43 -23.22 -22.56
CA VAL A 76 -3.75 -22.65 -22.28
C VAL A 76 -3.98 -22.54 -20.77
N VAL A 77 -3.62 -23.59 -20.01
CA VAL A 77 -3.72 -23.59 -18.55
C VAL A 77 -2.84 -22.50 -17.92
N ILE A 78 -1.64 -22.25 -18.48
CA ILE A 78 -0.77 -21.17 -18.02
C ILE A 78 -1.43 -19.80 -18.23
N GLY A 79 -2.15 -19.60 -19.34
CA GLY A 79 -2.92 -18.37 -19.56
C GLY A 79 -3.96 -18.11 -18.47
N PHE A 80 -4.65 -19.15 -17.98
CA PHE A 80 -5.59 -19.00 -16.85
C PHE A 80 -4.88 -18.61 -15.56
N ILE A 81 -3.71 -19.19 -15.34
CA ILE A 81 -2.87 -18.88 -14.19
C ILE A 81 -2.44 -17.42 -14.26
N ASP A 82 -2.04 -16.91 -15.43
CA ASP A 82 -1.65 -15.50 -15.60
C ASP A 82 -2.81 -14.55 -15.28
N THR A 83 -4.01 -14.81 -15.80
CA THR A 83 -5.21 -14.02 -15.50
C THR A 83 -5.59 -14.12 -14.02
N GLY A 84 -5.57 -15.32 -13.43
CA GLY A 84 -5.85 -15.54 -12.01
C GLY A 84 -4.83 -14.86 -11.10
N LEU A 85 -3.56 -14.83 -11.50
CA LEU A 85 -2.50 -14.17 -10.75
C LEU A 85 -2.59 -12.65 -10.84
N LEU A 86 -3.06 -12.11 -11.98
CA LEU A 86 -3.42 -10.69 -12.11
C LEU A 86 -4.57 -10.34 -11.16
N LEU A 87 -5.62 -11.17 -11.09
CA LEU A 87 -6.71 -10.97 -10.13
C LEU A 87 -6.23 -10.94 -8.67
N LEU A 88 -5.30 -11.84 -8.32
CA LEU A 88 -4.68 -11.83 -7.00
C LEU A 88 -3.86 -10.55 -6.77
N ILE A 89 -3.30 -9.90 -7.81
CA ILE A 89 -2.57 -8.61 -7.67
C ILE A 89 -3.59 -7.53 -7.33
N ILE A 90 -4.78 -7.55 -7.96
CA ILE A 90 -5.84 -6.56 -7.69
C ILE A 90 -6.26 -6.59 -6.22
N VAL A 91 -6.50 -7.78 -5.65
CA VAL A 91 -6.86 -7.93 -4.22
C VAL A 91 -5.74 -7.43 -3.31
N GLU A 92 -4.50 -7.73 -3.66
CA GLU A 92 -3.33 -7.34 -2.90
C GLU A 92 -3.12 -5.83 -2.89
N VAL A 93 -3.22 -5.17 -4.06
CA VAL A 93 -3.13 -3.71 -4.16
C VAL A 93 -4.26 -3.05 -3.36
N TYR A 94 -5.49 -3.58 -3.40
CA TYR A 94 -6.59 -3.08 -2.58
C TYR A 94 -6.25 -3.09 -1.08
N GLN A 95 -5.66 -4.18 -0.57
CA GLN A 95 -5.24 -4.25 0.82
C GLN A 95 -4.20 -3.19 1.18
N THR A 96 -3.25 -2.90 0.27
CA THR A 96 -2.29 -1.82 0.51
C THR A 96 -2.97 -0.46 0.60
N VAL A 97 -3.92 -0.18 -0.30
CA VAL A 97 -4.68 1.09 -0.30
C VAL A 97 -5.48 1.23 0.99
N LEU A 98 -6.16 0.17 1.42
CA LEU A 98 -6.94 0.18 2.66
C LEU A 98 -6.05 0.43 3.88
N ALA A 99 -4.89 -0.21 3.95
CA ALA A 99 -3.94 0.01 5.04
C ALA A 99 -3.41 1.46 5.09
N TYR A 100 -3.17 2.09 3.94
CA TYR A 100 -2.78 3.51 3.89
C TYR A 100 -3.85 4.45 4.43
N VAL A 101 -5.12 4.09 4.21
CA VAL A 101 -6.27 4.90 4.63
C VAL A 101 -6.61 4.68 6.10
N GLU A 102 -6.49 3.45 6.61
CA GLU A 102 -6.90 3.09 7.96
C GLU A 102 -5.80 3.35 9.02
N GLU A 103 -4.52 3.27 8.66
CA GLU A 103 -3.45 3.16 9.64
C GLU A 103 -2.67 4.46 9.87
N ASN A 104 -2.85 5.09 11.04
CA ASN A 104 -2.17 6.36 11.40
C ASN A 104 -0.67 6.22 11.73
N LYS A 105 -0.11 5.01 11.72
CA LYS A 105 1.30 4.74 12.10
C LYS A 105 2.12 4.41 10.86
N THR A 106 2.88 5.40 10.36
CA THR A 106 3.72 5.28 9.16
C THR A 106 4.64 4.04 9.16
N ARG A 107 5.14 3.61 10.32
CA ARG A 107 5.99 2.39 10.41
C ARG A 107 5.25 1.12 10.00
N ARG A 108 3.97 0.98 10.37
CA ARG A 108 3.18 -0.22 10.08
C ARG A 108 2.75 -0.28 8.62
N ILE A 109 2.45 0.89 8.04
CA ILE A 109 2.25 1.05 6.60
C ILE A 109 3.48 0.56 5.82
N VAL A 110 4.69 1.01 6.20
CA VAL A 110 5.93 0.63 5.50
C VAL A 110 6.15 -0.88 5.58
N GLN A 111 5.99 -1.50 6.75
CA GLN A 111 6.07 -2.96 6.90
C GLN A 111 5.11 -3.69 5.96
N LEU A 112 3.83 -3.30 5.95
CA LEU A 112 2.80 -3.92 5.12
C LEU A 112 3.14 -3.80 3.64
N VAL A 113 3.59 -2.62 3.19
CA VAL A 113 4.00 -2.40 1.80
C VAL A 113 5.20 -3.27 1.42
N ILE A 114 6.19 -3.44 2.31
CA ILE A 114 7.34 -4.32 2.05
C ILE A 114 6.89 -5.78 1.96
N TYR A 115 6.05 -6.26 2.89
CA TYR A 115 5.51 -7.62 2.84
C TYR A 115 4.75 -7.88 1.54
N THR A 116 3.87 -6.95 1.17
CA THR A 116 3.14 -7.01 -0.10
C THR A 116 4.10 -7.02 -1.29
N GLY A 117 5.11 -6.14 -1.30
CA GLY A 117 6.11 -6.09 -2.36
C GLY A 117 6.89 -7.40 -2.50
N VAL A 118 7.27 -8.04 -1.39
CA VAL A 118 7.94 -9.35 -1.41
C VAL A 118 7.02 -10.41 -2.01
N ILE A 119 5.75 -10.47 -1.59
CA ILE A 119 4.77 -11.44 -2.11
C ILE A 119 4.56 -11.26 -3.62
N ALA A 120 4.42 -10.02 -4.09
CA ALA A 120 4.30 -9.69 -5.51
C ALA A 120 5.51 -10.17 -6.32
N MET A 121 6.71 -9.94 -5.81
CA MET A 121 7.95 -10.34 -6.50
C MET A 121 8.13 -11.85 -6.51
N VAL A 122 7.80 -12.54 -5.42
CA VAL A 122 7.77 -14.01 -5.37
C VAL A 122 6.79 -14.56 -6.39
N ARG A 123 5.61 -13.94 -6.52
CA ARG A 123 4.65 -14.32 -7.56
C ARG A 123 5.24 -14.20 -8.96
N LYS A 124 5.95 -13.09 -9.26
CA LYS A 124 6.59 -12.91 -10.56
C LYS A 124 7.67 -13.95 -10.84
N ALA A 125 8.36 -14.43 -9.80
CA ALA A 125 9.33 -15.50 -9.90
C ALA A 125 8.70 -16.89 -10.12
N ILE A 126 7.54 -17.19 -9.52
CA ILE A 126 6.85 -18.49 -9.67
C ILE A 126 6.39 -18.72 -11.11
N ILE A 127 5.89 -17.68 -11.79
CA ILE A 127 5.40 -17.75 -13.18
C ILE A 127 6.57 -17.66 -14.18
N PHE A 128 7.77 -17.34 -13.72
CA PHE A 128 8.88 -17.02 -14.61
C PHE A 128 9.18 -18.15 -15.59
N ARG A 129 9.07 -17.85 -16.88
CA ARG A 129 9.33 -18.78 -17.98
C ARG A 129 10.22 -18.13 -19.02
N THR A 130 11.30 -18.81 -19.40
CA THR A 130 12.27 -18.31 -20.38
C THR A 130 11.69 -18.14 -21.79
N GLY A 131 10.64 -18.90 -22.13
CA GLY A 131 9.96 -18.86 -23.43
C GLY A 131 9.14 -17.59 -23.70
N GLU A 132 8.83 -16.78 -22.69
CA GLU A 132 8.14 -15.49 -22.85
C GLU A 132 9.09 -14.36 -23.28
N TYR A 133 10.40 -14.62 -23.30
CA TYR A 133 11.41 -13.64 -23.62
C TYR A 133 11.96 -13.87 -25.03
N ALA A 134 12.27 -12.78 -25.73
CA ALA A 134 12.79 -12.81 -27.10
C ALA A 134 14.09 -13.62 -27.24
N SER A 135 14.89 -13.68 -26.18
CA SER A 135 16.09 -14.51 -26.12
C SER A 135 16.36 -15.06 -24.72
N THR A 136 17.15 -16.13 -24.63
CA THR A 136 17.62 -16.70 -23.35
C THR A 136 18.44 -15.69 -22.54
N LYS A 137 19.13 -14.75 -23.21
CA LYS A 137 19.89 -13.69 -22.54
C LYS A 137 18.94 -12.70 -21.85
N ASP A 138 17.86 -12.31 -22.52
CA ASP A 138 16.86 -11.41 -21.93
C ASP A 138 16.18 -12.06 -20.73
N ALA A 139 15.85 -13.34 -20.82
CA ALA A 139 15.34 -14.12 -19.69
C ALA A 139 16.35 -14.15 -18.53
N LEU A 140 17.64 -14.37 -18.80
CA LEU A 140 18.67 -14.37 -17.77
C LEU A 140 18.79 -13.01 -17.06
N PHE A 141 18.77 -11.91 -17.82
CA PHE A 141 18.78 -10.55 -17.24
C PHE A 141 17.53 -10.27 -16.42
N ALA A 142 16.35 -10.69 -16.89
CA ALA A 142 15.10 -10.55 -16.15
C ALA A 142 15.14 -11.34 -14.83
N ALA A 143 15.55 -12.61 -14.86
CA ALA A 143 15.70 -13.44 -13.67
C ALA A 143 16.71 -12.84 -12.67
N GLY A 144 17.86 -12.37 -13.15
CA GLY A 144 18.85 -11.70 -12.32
C GLY A 144 18.29 -10.43 -11.67
N SER A 145 17.53 -9.63 -12.42
CA SER A 145 16.88 -8.41 -11.90
C SER A 145 15.84 -8.73 -10.85
N TYR A 146 14.99 -9.73 -11.07
CA TYR A 146 14.01 -10.19 -10.08
C TYR A 146 14.71 -10.71 -8.82
N GLY A 147 15.80 -11.44 -8.96
CA GLY A 147 16.64 -11.87 -7.85
C GLY A 147 17.16 -10.70 -7.03
N ILE A 148 17.76 -9.69 -7.68
CA ILE A 148 18.27 -8.48 -7.02
C ILE A 148 17.16 -7.75 -6.27
N ILE A 149 15.99 -7.57 -6.88
CA ILE A 149 14.85 -6.88 -6.25
C ILE A 149 14.36 -7.67 -5.02
N ILE A 150 14.19 -8.98 -5.13
CA ILE A 150 13.77 -9.83 -4.01
C ILE A 150 14.80 -9.73 -2.87
N PHE A 151 16.10 -9.85 -3.17
CA PHE A 151 17.15 -9.70 -2.17
C PHE A 151 17.13 -8.33 -1.51
N ALA A 152 16.93 -7.26 -2.26
CA ALA A 152 16.84 -5.90 -1.71
C ALA A 152 15.65 -5.73 -0.77
N LEU A 153 14.47 -6.25 -1.16
CA LEU A 153 13.27 -6.20 -0.33
C LEU A 153 13.42 -7.02 0.95
N VAL A 154 13.98 -8.23 0.87
CA VAL A 154 14.25 -9.08 2.03
C VAL A 154 15.30 -8.44 2.94
N ALA A 155 16.35 -7.83 2.39
CA ALA A 155 17.35 -7.11 3.17
C ALA A 155 16.76 -5.90 3.91
N LEU A 156 15.84 -5.17 3.26
CA LEU A 156 15.13 -4.05 3.87
C LEU A 156 14.22 -4.52 5.00
N LEU A 157 13.48 -5.62 4.79
CA LEU A 157 12.66 -6.24 5.84
C LEU A 157 13.51 -6.72 7.03
N PHE A 158 14.66 -7.35 6.75
CA PHE A 158 15.58 -7.80 7.79
C PHE A 158 16.15 -6.62 8.60
N ALA A 159 16.53 -5.52 7.93
CA ALA A 159 16.97 -4.31 8.62
C ALA A 159 15.85 -3.73 9.48
N GLU A 160 14.64 -3.60 8.94
CA GLU A 160 13.47 -3.08 9.65
C GLU A 160 13.17 -3.89 10.92
N GLN A 161 13.21 -5.23 10.82
CA GLN A 161 12.97 -6.12 11.96
C GLN A 161 14.05 -6.01 13.06
N ASN A 162 15.33 -5.85 12.67
CA ASN A 162 16.44 -5.76 13.62
C ASN A 162 16.50 -4.39 14.33
N TYR A 163 16.29 -3.29 13.59
CA TYR A 163 16.25 -1.94 14.18
C TYR A 163 14.95 -1.66 14.94
N GLY A 164 13.84 -2.28 14.54
CA GLY A 164 12.56 -2.22 15.26
C GLY A 164 12.60 -2.92 16.62
N SER A 165 13.29 -4.06 16.72
CA SER A 165 13.42 -4.83 17.97
C SER A 165 14.34 -4.15 19.00
N ASN A 166 15.43 -3.51 18.54
CA ASN A 166 16.37 -2.83 19.44
C ASN A 166 15.83 -1.52 20.05
N ALA A 167 14.88 -0.85 19.41
CA ALA A 167 14.26 0.36 19.95
C ALA A 167 13.30 0.07 21.12
N GLY A 168 12.70 -1.13 21.17
CA GLY A 168 11.85 -1.55 22.29
C GLY A 168 12.63 -1.82 23.58
N LEU A 169 13.86 -2.34 23.47
CA LEU A 169 14.70 -2.69 24.61
C LEU A 169 15.37 -1.50 25.32
N LEU A 170 15.46 -0.33 24.67
CA LEU A 170 16.04 0.89 25.26
C LEU A 170 15.01 1.81 25.93
N SER A 171 13.74 1.40 25.97
CA SER A 171 12.65 2.18 26.60
C SER A 171 12.25 1.66 27.98
N GLU A 172 12.94 0.64 28.50
CA GLU A 172 12.67 0.00 29.81
C GLU A 172 13.80 0.16 30.85
N GLU A 173 14.75 1.07 30.64
CA GLU A 173 15.68 1.54 31.69
C GLU A 173 15.51 3.04 31.97
#